data_AF-A0A9X0G084-F1
#
_entry.id   AF-A0A9X0G084-F1
#
_cell.length_a   1.000
_cell.length_b   1.000
_cell.length_c   1.000
_cell.angle_alpha   90.00
_cell.angle_beta   90.00
_cell.angle_gamma   90.00
#
_symmetry.space_group_name_H-M   'P 1'
#
loop_
_entity.id
_entity.type
_entity.pdbx_description
1 polymer ?
#
loop_
_entity_poly.entity_id
_entity_poly.type
_entity_poly.pdbx_seq_one_letter_code
_entity_poly.pdbx_strand_id
1 'polypeptide(L)'
;MLEVLLAIEALPDSVIAKGDEAVVKWLEENSNIPLQRQGEVVTMGVVGCISAVGTAIITNVIPIAKIAKVKSALKAAGGATKFVKTLIPAYKAAREAGKSKANAVKTAVNKAAKNASPEAKRALLEFFNIGNVYSACFE
;
A
#
# COMPACT_ATOMS: atom_id res chain seq x y z
N MET A 1 -3.64 -2.67 6.52
CA MET A 1 -3.76 -2.31 5.08
C MET A 1 -4.61 -1.06 4.86
N LEU A 2 -5.88 -1.02 5.28
CA LEU A 2 -6.73 0.15 4.99
C LEU A 2 -6.14 1.45 5.52
N GLU A 3 -5.65 1.47 6.76
CA GLU A 3 -5.04 2.65 7.37
C GLU A 3 -3.82 3.16 6.59
N VAL A 4 -2.98 2.25 6.09
CA VAL A 4 -1.84 2.61 5.22
C VAL A 4 -2.32 3.34 3.97
N LEU A 5 -3.31 2.77 3.28
CA LEU A 5 -3.78 3.34 2.02
C LEU A 5 -4.53 4.66 2.25
N LEU A 6 -5.20 4.82 3.40
CA LEU A 6 -5.81 6.08 3.81
C LEU A 6 -4.75 7.16 4.07
N ALA A 7 -3.65 6.83 4.76
CA ALA A 7 -2.55 7.76 4.98
C ALA A 7 -1.91 8.21 3.65
N ILE A 8 -1.68 7.27 2.72
CA ILE A 8 -1.18 7.58 1.37
C ILE A 8 -2.18 8.44 0.58
N GLU A 9 -3.48 8.18 0.71
CA GLU A 9 -4.53 8.96 0.06
C GLU A 9 -4.61 10.40 0.60
N ALA A 10 -4.44 10.58 1.91
CA ALA A 10 -4.48 11.87 2.60
C ALA A 10 -3.22 12.73 2.40
N LEU A 11 -2.09 12.11 2.04
CA LEU A 11 -0.78 12.75 1.87
C LEU A 11 -0.83 13.92 0.87
N PRO A 12 -0.59 15.19 1.26
CA PRO A 12 -0.72 16.32 0.36
C PRO A 12 0.27 16.26 -0.81
N ASP A 13 -0.16 16.67 -2.01
CA ASP A 13 0.73 16.66 -3.20
C ASP A 13 1.92 17.63 -3.02
N SER A 14 1.73 18.70 -2.25
CA SER A 14 2.79 19.64 -1.86
C SER A 14 3.85 19.03 -0.94
N VAL A 15 3.48 18.02 -0.13
CA VAL A 15 4.42 17.27 0.72
C VAL A 15 5.19 16.27 -0.11
N ILE A 16 4.50 15.54 -1.01
CA ILE A 16 5.13 14.61 -1.96
C ILE A 16 6.18 15.34 -2.81
N ALA A 17 5.87 16.55 -3.29
CA ALA A 17 6.78 17.34 -4.12
C ALA A 17 8.04 17.80 -3.38
N LYS A 18 8.02 17.88 -2.04
CA LYS A 18 9.18 18.23 -1.22
C LYS A 18 10.15 17.06 -0.99
N GLY A 19 9.76 15.84 -1.37
CA GLY A 19 10.60 14.65 -1.30
C GLY A 19 10.50 13.87 0.02
N ASP A 20 11.43 12.93 0.18
CA ASP A 20 11.39 11.84 1.17
C ASP A 20 11.26 12.33 2.61
N GLU A 21 12.09 13.28 3.04
CA GLU A 21 12.08 13.81 4.42
C GLU A 21 10.73 14.45 4.79
N ALA A 22 10.14 15.21 3.85
CA ALA A 22 8.85 15.85 4.09
C ALA A 22 7.72 14.82 4.19
N VAL A 23 7.76 13.76 3.39
CA VAL A 23 6.77 12.68 3.44
C VAL A 23 6.89 11.88 4.72
N VAL A 24 8.11 11.51 5.12
CA VAL A 24 8.39 10.80 6.38
C VAL A 24 7.86 11.61 7.55
N LYS A 25 8.26 12.89 7.65
CA LYS A 25 7.80 13.78 8.72
C LYS A 25 6.28 13.93 8.75
N TRP A 26 5.64 14.10 7.59
CA TRP A 26 4.20 14.21 7.54
C TRP A 26 3.50 12.94 8.02
N LEU A 27 4.01 11.77 7.63
CA LEU A 27 3.45 10.48 8.06
C LEU A 27 3.63 10.25 9.56
N GLU A 28 4.77 10.63 10.13
CA GLU A 28 5.00 10.62 11.59
C GLU A 28 3.99 11.49 12.35
N GLU A 29 3.68 12.67 11.83
CA GLU A 29 2.81 13.64 12.51
C GLU A 29 1.30 13.39 12.27
N ASN A 30 0.93 12.75 11.16
CA ASN A 30 -0.45 12.70 10.68
C ASN A 30 -1.00 11.29 10.45
N SER A 31 -0.22 10.24 10.74
CA SER A 31 -0.66 8.86 10.54
C SER A 31 -0.24 7.95 11.69
N ASN A 32 -0.95 6.82 11.83
CA ASN A 32 -0.58 5.77 12.78
C ASN A 32 0.47 4.80 12.21
N ILE A 33 1.21 5.21 11.16
CA ILE A 33 2.24 4.36 10.56
C ILE A 33 3.52 4.50 11.37
N PRO A 34 4.00 3.44 12.06
CA PRO A 34 5.25 3.53 12.78
C PRO A 34 6.41 3.57 11.77
N LEU A 35 7.17 4.67 11.80
CA LEU A 35 8.38 4.86 10.98
C LEU A 35 9.61 4.49 11.82
N GLN A 36 9.84 3.19 12.00
CA GLN A 36 10.99 2.69 12.77
C GLN A 36 11.98 1.95 11.87
N ARG A 37 13.29 2.12 12.11
CA ARG A 37 14.34 1.24 11.55
C ARG A 37 14.40 -0.01 12.41
N GLN A 38 14.03 -1.16 11.83
CA GLN A 38 13.98 -2.52 12.39
C GLN A 38 14.34 -2.69 13.88
N GLY A 39 13.37 -3.18 14.68
CA GLY A 39 13.60 -3.59 16.07
C GLY A 39 12.44 -4.34 16.75
N GLU A 40 11.19 -4.20 16.31
CA GLU A 40 10.05 -4.81 17.02
C GLU A 40 9.18 -5.74 16.18
N VAL A 41 8.71 -6.78 16.86
CA VAL A 41 7.96 -7.97 16.44
C VAL A 41 6.96 -7.70 15.30
N VAL A 42 7.14 -8.40 14.17
CA VAL A 42 6.16 -8.44 13.08
C VAL A 42 4.95 -9.27 13.52
N THR A 43 3.94 -8.63 14.09
CA THR A 43 2.63 -9.27 14.30
C THR A 43 1.94 -9.45 12.94
N MET A 44 1.36 -10.62 12.67
CA MET A 44 0.59 -10.86 11.43
C MET A 44 -0.67 -9.96 11.35
N GLY A 45 -1.17 -9.70 10.14
CA GLY A 45 -2.37 -8.89 9.93
C GLY A 45 -2.15 -7.37 9.92
N VAL A 46 -3.15 -6.60 10.38
CA VAL A 46 -3.22 -5.14 10.15
C VAL A 46 -1.99 -4.40 10.66
N VAL A 47 -1.51 -4.74 11.87
CA VAL A 47 -0.35 -4.12 12.50
C VAL A 47 0.93 -4.41 11.71
N GLY A 48 1.12 -5.67 11.28
CA GLY A 48 2.26 -6.04 10.44
C GLY A 48 2.31 -5.25 9.13
N CYS A 49 1.17 -5.10 8.45
CA CYS A 49 1.07 -4.33 7.21
C CYS A 49 1.53 -2.88 7.38
N ILE A 50 1.09 -2.24 8.46
CA ILE A 50 1.39 -0.85 8.73
C ILE A 50 2.89 -0.71 9.02
N SER A 51 3.45 -1.56 9.90
CA SER A 51 4.88 -1.54 10.22
C SER A 51 5.78 -1.85 9.02
N ALA A 52 5.38 -2.80 8.17
CA ALA A 52 6.13 -3.14 6.96
C ALA A 52 6.18 -1.97 5.98
N VAL A 53 5.07 -1.26 5.79
CA VAL A 53 5.02 -0.09 4.91
C VAL A 53 5.79 1.08 5.51
N GLY A 54 5.64 1.33 6.81
CA GLY A 54 6.42 2.34 7.51
C GLY A 54 7.92 2.11 7.32
N THR A 55 8.39 0.90 7.61
CA THR A 55 9.79 0.50 7.39
C THR A 55 10.23 0.70 5.94
N ALA A 56 9.42 0.30 4.96
CA ALA A 56 9.75 0.42 3.55
C ALA A 56 9.84 1.88 3.06
N ILE A 57 9.12 2.80 3.72
CA ILE A 57 9.20 4.24 3.47
C ILE A 57 10.50 4.81 4.07
N ILE A 58 10.79 4.62 5.37
CA ILE A 58 12.03 5.16 6.00
C ILE A 58 13.32 4.56 5.44
N THR A 59 13.26 3.34 4.89
CA THR A 59 14.42 2.71 4.23
C THR A 59 14.54 3.07 2.75
N ASN A 60 13.69 3.97 2.24
CA ASN A 60 13.62 4.39 0.83
C ASN A 60 13.44 3.22 -0.17
N VAL A 61 12.89 2.09 0.30
CA VAL A 61 12.59 0.92 -0.55
C VAL A 61 11.39 1.23 -1.45
N ILE A 62 10.45 2.08 -0.99
CA ILE A 62 9.35 2.60 -1.81
C ILE A 62 9.71 4.04 -2.21
N PRO A 63 10.09 4.31 -3.47
CA PRO A 63 10.33 5.67 -3.92
C PRO A 63 9.07 6.53 -3.73
N ILE A 64 9.22 7.75 -3.22
CA ILE A 64 8.08 8.67 -3.00
C ILE A 64 7.30 8.97 -4.28
N ALA A 65 7.99 9.00 -5.43
CA ALA A 65 7.35 9.11 -6.74
C ALA A 65 6.34 7.97 -7.02
N LYS A 66 6.52 6.78 -6.42
CA LYS A 66 5.56 5.68 -6.49
C LYS A 66 4.38 5.89 -5.53
N ILE A 67 4.59 6.52 -4.37
CA ILE A 67 3.50 6.89 -3.43
C ILE A 67 2.51 7.83 -4.12
N ALA A 68 2.99 8.81 -4.88
CA ALA A 68 2.15 9.69 -5.69
C ALA A 68 1.26 8.90 -6.68
N LYS A 69 1.84 7.89 -7.34
CA LYS A 69 1.12 7.02 -8.28
C LYS A 69 0.10 6.13 -7.56
N VAL A 70 0.44 5.60 -6.38
CA VAL A 70 -0.49 4.84 -5.53
C VAL A 70 -1.66 5.73 -5.12
N LYS A 71 -1.40 6.95 -4.63
CA LYS A 71 -2.45 7.93 -4.30
C LYS A 71 -3.38 8.21 -5.47
N SER A 72 -2.84 8.45 -6.66
CA SER A 72 -3.63 8.64 -7.88
C SER A 72 -4.45 7.39 -8.23
N ALA A 73 -3.86 6.20 -8.09
CA ALA A 73 -4.54 4.93 -8.32
C ALA A 73 -5.72 4.71 -7.36
N LEU A 74 -5.54 5.03 -6.07
CA LEU A 74 -6.60 4.96 -5.06
C LEU A 74 -7.73 5.92 -5.39
N LYS A 75 -7.42 7.18 -5.75
CA LYS A 75 -8.43 8.15 -6.20
C LYS A 75 -9.22 7.63 -7.41
N ALA A 76 -8.54 7.10 -8.43
CA ALA A 76 -9.19 6.52 -9.61
C ALA A 76 -10.03 5.25 -9.29
N ALA A 77 -9.68 4.52 -8.24
CA ALA A 77 -10.46 3.39 -7.72
C ALA A 77 -11.69 3.82 -6.89
N GLY A 78 -11.88 5.13 -6.65
CA GLY A 78 -12.94 5.68 -5.80
C GLY A 78 -12.57 5.70 -4.31
N GLY A 79 -11.28 5.79 -4.02
CA GLY A 79 -10.68 5.95 -2.69
C GLY A 79 -10.18 4.66 -2.06
N ALA A 80 -9.36 4.79 -1.02
CA ALA A 80 -8.72 3.67 -0.32
C ALA A 80 -9.73 2.70 0.27
N THR A 81 -10.81 3.20 0.86
CA THR A 81 -11.87 2.35 1.43
C THR A 81 -12.53 1.47 0.38
N LYS A 82 -12.90 2.04 -0.78
CA LYS A 82 -13.54 1.30 -1.87
C LYS A 82 -12.57 0.30 -2.50
N PHE A 83 -11.31 0.72 -2.65
CA PHE A 83 -10.24 -0.14 -3.11
C PHE A 83 -10.08 -1.37 -2.21
N VAL A 84 -9.90 -1.22 -0.90
CA VAL A 84 -9.73 -2.34 0.05
C VAL A 84 -10.96 -3.23 0.12
N LYS A 85 -12.17 -2.66 0.16
CA LYS A 85 -13.44 -3.42 0.14
C LYS A 85 -13.57 -4.31 -1.10
N THR A 86 -12.94 -3.95 -2.21
CA THR A 86 -12.91 -4.76 -3.43
C THR A 86 -11.71 -5.73 -3.44
N LEU A 87 -10.55 -5.25 -2.99
CA LEU A 87 -9.27 -5.96 -3.02
C LEU A 87 -9.30 -7.22 -2.15
N ILE A 88 -9.71 -7.10 -0.88
CA ILE A 88 -9.62 -8.21 0.08
C ILE A 88 -10.52 -9.39 -0.32
N PRO A 89 -11.81 -9.21 -0.66
CA PRO A 89 -12.63 -10.32 -1.13
C PRO A 89 -12.11 -10.91 -2.44
N ALA A 90 -11.61 -10.09 -3.36
CA ALA A 90 -11.04 -10.56 -4.62
C ALA A 90 -9.77 -11.39 -4.39
N TYR A 91 -8.93 -11.00 -3.44
CA TYR A 91 -7.74 -11.76 -3.04
C TYR A 91 -8.14 -13.11 -2.43
N LYS A 92 -9.08 -13.12 -1.46
CA LYS A 92 -9.56 -14.35 -0.81
C LYS A 92 -10.15 -15.33 -1.83
N ALA A 93 -11.07 -14.86 -2.68
CA ALA A 93 -11.66 -15.69 -3.74
C ALA A 93 -10.60 -16.25 -4.71
N ALA A 94 -9.57 -15.45 -5.04
CA ALA A 94 -8.47 -15.91 -5.87
C ALA A 94 -7.59 -16.97 -5.19
N ARG A 95 -7.38 -16.88 -3.88
CA ARG A 95 -6.66 -17.87 -3.07
C ARG A 95 -7.45 -19.17 -2.93
N GLU A 96 -8.75 -19.07 -2.68
CA GLU A 96 -9.69 -20.21 -2.63
C GLU A 96 -9.75 -20.95 -3.98
N ALA A 97 -9.62 -20.23 -5.10
CA ALA A 97 -9.50 -20.81 -6.43
C ALA A 97 -8.12 -21.43 -6.74
N GLY A 98 -7.26 -21.61 -5.75
CA GLY A 98 -5.95 -22.26 -5.89
C GLY A 98 -4.85 -21.40 -6.52
N LYS A 99 -5.07 -20.10 -6.76
CA LYS A 99 -4.02 -19.24 -7.32
C LYS A 99 -2.89 -19.03 -6.33
N SER A 100 -1.66 -18.95 -6.84
CA SER A 100 -0.51 -18.51 -6.03
C SER A 100 -0.76 -17.14 -5.42
N LYS A 101 -0.13 -16.90 -4.28
CA LYS A 101 -0.09 -15.63 -3.55
C LYS A 101 0.06 -14.41 -4.47
N ALA A 102 1.11 -14.39 -5.29
CA ALA A 102 1.36 -13.33 -6.28
C ALA A 102 0.23 -13.18 -7.32
N ASN A 103 -0.29 -14.29 -7.85
CA ASN A 103 -1.38 -14.25 -8.83
C ASN A 103 -2.72 -13.82 -8.22
N ALA A 104 -2.95 -14.11 -6.93
CA ALA A 104 -4.12 -13.64 -6.20
C ALA A 104 -4.06 -12.13 -5.98
N VAL A 105 -2.91 -11.57 -5.58
CA VAL A 105 -2.72 -10.12 -5.49
C VAL A 105 -2.87 -9.45 -6.85
N LYS A 106 -2.28 -10.01 -7.91
CA LYS A 106 -2.46 -9.49 -9.27
C LYS A 106 -3.93 -9.44 -9.68
N THR A 107 -4.67 -10.52 -9.40
CA THR A 107 -6.12 -10.59 -9.68
C THR A 107 -6.88 -9.55 -8.86
N ALA A 108 -6.58 -9.44 -7.57
CA ALA A 108 -7.24 -8.51 -6.66
C ALA A 108 -7.01 -7.06 -7.05
N VAL A 109 -5.76 -6.67 -7.31
CA VAL A 109 -5.40 -5.29 -7.71
C VAL A 109 -6.05 -4.94 -9.04
N ASN A 110 -6.03 -5.84 -10.03
CA ASN A 110 -6.70 -5.58 -11.32
C ASN A 110 -8.21 -5.38 -11.17
N LYS A 111 -8.84 -6.10 -10.23
CA LYS A 111 -10.28 -5.96 -9.94
C LYS A 111 -10.57 -4.67 -9.16
N ALA A 112 -9.80 -4.37 -8.12
CA ALA A 112 -10.00 -3.21 -7.25
C ALA A 112 -9.65 -1.88 -7.93
N ALA A 113 -8.62 -1.88 -8.79
CA ALA A 113 -8.20 -0.72 -9.57
C ALA A 113 -8.67 -0.79 -11.03
N LYS A 114 -9.80 -1.45 -11.33
CA LYS A 114 -10.23 -1.67 -12.73
C LYS A 114 -10.28 -0.40 -13.59
N ASN A 115 -10.65 0.74 -12.98
CA ASN A 115 -10.77 2.06 -13.61
C ASN A 115 -9.47 2.88 -13.59
N ALA A 116 -8.43 2.43 -12.90
CA ALA A 116 -7.13 3.10 -12.89
C ALA A 116 -6.35 2.81 -14.17
N SER A 117 -5.43 3.72 -14.52
CA SER A 117 -4.54 3.56 -15.66
C SER A 117 -3.62 2.32 -15.51
N PRO A 118 -3.08 1.78 -16.61
CA PRO A 118 -2.11 0.68 -16.54
C PRO A 118 -0.90 0.99 -15.64
N GLU A 119 -0.43 2.23 -15.64
CA GLU A 119 0.70 2.70 -14.83
C GLU A 119 0.34 2.72 -13.34
N ALA A 120 -0.88 3.15 -13.01
CA ALA A 120 -1.41 3.17 -11.65
C ALA A 120 -1.62 1.74 -11.11
N LYS A 121 -2.15 0.82 -11.94
CA LYS A 121 -2.24 -0.61 -11.60
C LYS A 121 -0.86 -1.20 -11.35
N ARG A 122 0.12 -0.89 -12.22
CA ARG A 122 1.51 -1.35 -12.05
C ARG A 122 2.13 -0.81 -10.77
N ALA A 123 1.91 0.46 -10.43
CA ALA A 123 2.40 1.04 -9.19
C ALA A 123 1.80 0.36 -7.95
N LEU A 124 0.51 0.02 -7.97
CA LEU A 124 -0.13 -0.77 -6.89
C LEU A 124 0.45 -2.18 -6.80
N LEU A 125 0.65 -2.85 -7.94
CA LEU A 125 1.28 -4.18 -7.96
C LEU A 125 2.69 -4.13 -7.40
N GLU A 126 3.50 -3.17 -7.84
CA GLU A 126 4.85 -2.97 -7.32
C GLU A 126 4.83 -2.66 -5.82
N PHE A 127 3.95 -1.76 -5.36
CA PHE A 127 3.78 -1.44 -3.94
C PHE A 127 3.49 -2.70 -3.09
N PHE A 128 2.56 -3.55 -3.52
CA PHE A 128 2.23 -4.77 -2.79
C PHE A 128 3.23 -5.91 -2.99
N ASN A 129 4.08 -5.84 -4.01
CA ASN A 129 5.10 -6.86 -4.29
C ASN A 129 6.48 -6.50 -3.72
N ILE A 130 6.60 -5.34 -3.06
CA ILE A 130 7.80 -4.93 -2.32
C ILE A 130 7.88 -5.75 -1.01
N GLY A 131 8.68 -6.82 -1.05
CA GLY A 131 9.12 -7.60 0.11
C GLY A 131 8.03 -7.92 1.14
N ASN A 132 8.31 -7.57 2.40
CA ASN A 132 7.46 -7.86 3.57
C ASN A 132 6.07 -7.21 3.54
N VAL A 133 5.84 -6.20 2.69
CA VAL A 133 4.51 -5.56 2.55
C VAL A 133 3.49 -6.57 2.05
N TYR A 134 3.87 -7.43 1.11
CA TYR A 134 3.02 -8.51 0.62
C TYR A 134 2.51 -9.37 1.77
N SER A 135 3.44 -9.99 2.50
CA SER A 135 3.12 -10.97 3.53
C SER A 135 2.36 -10.30 4.68
N ALA A 136 2.78 -9.10 5.08
CA ALA A 136 2.17 -8.46 6.24
C ALA A 136 0.80 -7.84 5.94
N CYS A 137 0.48 -7.52 4.68
CA CYS A 137 -0.80 -6.92 4.30
C CYS A 137 -1.87 -7.94 3.91
N PHE A 138 -1.48 -9.12 3.43
CA PHE A 138 -2.40 -10.13 2.93
C PHE A 138 -2.42 -11.44 3.74
N GLU A 139 -1.54 -11.58 4.74
CA GLU A 139 -1.44 -12.71 5.67
C GLU A 139 -1.58 -12.24 7.13
#